data_AF-A0A3N6V3C5-F1
#
_entry.id   AF-A0A3N6V3C5-F1
#
_cell.length_a   1.000
_cell.length_b   1.000
_cell.length_c   1.000
_cell.angle_alpha   90.00
_cell.angle_beta   90.00
_cell.angle_gamma   90.00
#
_symmetry.space_group_name_H-M   'P 1'
#
loop_
_entity.id
_entity.type
_entity.pdbx_description
1 polymer ?
#
loop_
_entity_poly.entity_id
_entity_poly.type
_entity_poly.pdbx_seq_one_letter_code
_entity_poly.pdbx_strand_id
1 'polypeptide(L)'
;MKNSDDEKLCDILIGEAVVELLARNEAISWGSLLGKLQAALDAGDVEVRIAKMAIEEVKAGMASRYTSGISIDNPNDTIRLSGTSCSSTKH
;
A
#
# COMPACT_ATOMS: atom_id res chain seq x y z
N MET A 1 -4.02 -22.71 -14.20
CA MET A 1 -2.63 -22.27 -14.02
C MET A 1 -2.27 -21.29 -15.13
N LYS A 2 -2.89 -20.11 -15.13
CA LYS A 2 -2.75 -19.06 -16.16
C LYS A 2 -2.41 -17.69 -15.55
N ASN A 3 -2.20 -17.63 -14.24
CA ASN A 3 -1.99 -16.42 -13.45
C ASN A 3 -0.52 -16.21 -13.05
N SER A 4 0.34 -17.23 -13.13
CA SER A 4 1.73 -17.11 -12.64
C SER A 4 2.56 -16.11 -13.42
N ASP A 5 2.25 -15.92 -14.71
CA ASP A 5 3.00 -15.01 -15.55
C ASP A 5 2.54 -13.57 -15.32
N ASP A 6 1.22 -13.35 -15.15
CA ASP A 6 0.67 -12.05 -14.76
C ASP A 6 1.17 -11.63 -13.36
N GLU A 7 1.27 -12.56 -12.40
CA GLU A 7 1.86 -12.33 -11.07
C GLU A 7 3.33 -11.94 -11.16
N LYS A 8 4.15 -12.65 -11.95
CA LYS A 8 5.55 -12.27 -12.17
C LYS A 8 5.70 -10.91 -12.84
N LEU A 9 4.88 -10.63 -13.85
CA LEU A 9 4.89 -9.33 -14.53
C LEU A 9 4.47 -8.21 -13.59
N CYS A 10 3.53 -8.47 -12.69
CA CYS A 10 3.14 -7.56 -11.62
C CYS A 10 4.33 -7.27 -10.69
N ASP A 11 5.02 -8.31 -10.20
CA ASP A 11 6.20 -8.16 -9.33
C ASP A 11 7.33 -7.40 -10.01
N ILE A 12 7.60 -7.71 -11.29
CA ILE A 12 8.60 -7.02 -12.10
C ILE A 12 8.24 -5.54 -12.24
N LEU A 13 6.99 -5.22 -12.58
CA LEU A 13 6.53 -3.84 -12.76
C LEU A 13 6.67 -3.02 -11.47
N ILE A 14 6.34 -3.60 -10.31
CA ILE A 14 6.54 -2.95 -9.00
C ILE A 14 8.04 -2.72 -8.76
N GLY A 15 8.87 -3.73 -9.01
CA GLY A 15 10.32 -3.64 -8.86
C GLY A 15 10.94 -2.56 -9.73
N GLU A 16 10.56 -2.49 -11.01
CA GLU A 16 11.02 -1.48 -11.97
C GLU A 16 10.62 -0.08 -11.53
N ALA A 17 9.37 0.12 -11.10
CA ALA A 17 8.92 1.42 -10.60
C ALA A 17 9.72 1.88 -9.37
N VAL A 18 10.08 0.96 -8.46
CA VAL A 18 10.94 1.26 -7.31
C VAL A 18 12.36 1.60 -7.74
N VAL A 19 12.93 0.84 -8.68
CA VAL A 19 14.26 1.10 -9.23
C VAL A 19 14.32 2.46 -9.93
N GLU A 20 13.27 2.85 -10.64
CA GLU A 20 13.19 4.18 -11.24
C GLU A 20 13.17 5.31 -10.21
N LEU A 21 12.40 5.15 -9.13
CA LEU A 21 12.37 6.13 -8.04
C LEU A 21 13.75 6.29 -7.41
N LEU A 22 14.44 5.17 -7.19
CA LEU A 22 15.82 5.14 -6.71
C LEU A 22 16.79 5.82 -7.68
N ALA A 23 16.70 5.50 -8.97
CA ALA A 23 17.57 6.06 -10.00
C ALA A 23 17.42 7.58 -10.15
N ARG A 24 16.22 8.11 -9.87
CA ARG A 24 15.92 9.55 -9.89
C ARG A 24 16.19 10.25 -8.56
N ASN A 25 16.68 9.52 -7.55
CA ASN A 25 16.85 10.00 -6.18
C ASN A 25 15.55 10.63 -5.63
N GLU A 26 14.40 10.08 -6.03
CA GLU A 26 13.09 10.47 -5.54
C GLU A 26 12.78 9.76 -4.22
N ALA A 27 11.92 10.37 -3.40
CA ALA A 27 11.51 9.76 -2.14
C ALA A 27 10.74 8.46 -2.41
N ILE A 28 11.21 7.35 -1.83
CA ILE A 28 10.50 6.06 -1.87
C ILE A 28 9.38 6.11 -0.84
N SER A 29 8.19 6.42 -1.33
CA SER A 29 6.96 6.40 -0.53
C SER A 29 5.89 5.64 -1.30
N TRP A 30 4.86 5.18 -0.59
CA TRP A 30 3.69 4.57 -1.24
C TRP A 30 3.04 5.49 -2.27
N GLY A 31 2.96 6.79 -1.97
CA GLY A 31 2.42 7.78 -2.90
C GLY A 31 3.25 7.92 -4.16
N SER A 32 4.58 7.96 -4.02
CA SER A 32 5.51 8.02 -5.16
C SER A 32 5.40 6.76 -6.04
N LEU A 33 5.33 5.57 -5.42
CA LEU A 33 5.18 4.31 -6.12
C LEU A 33 3.84 4.21 -6.86
N LEU A 34 2.73 4.58 -6.21
CA LEU A 34 1.43 4.62 -6.85
C LEU A 34 1.37 5.62 -8.00
N GLY A 35 1.98 6.80 -7.84
CA GLY A 35 2.06 7.80 -8.90
C GLY A 35 2.79 7.28 -10.14
N LYS A 36 3.90 6.54 -9.94
CA LYS A 36 4.64 5.89 -11.01
C LYS A 36 3.85 4.81 -11.74
N LEU A 37 3.19 3.92 -10.98
CA LEU A 37 2.38 2.86 -11.56
C LEU A 37 1.17 3.41 -12.33
N GLN A 38 0.55 4.48 -11.82
CA GLN A 38 -0.54 5.16 -12.52
C GLN A 38 -0.06 5.82 -13.81
N ALA A 39 1.12 6.47 -13.78
CA ALA A 39 1.70 7.07 -14.99
C ALA A 39 2.01 6.01 -16.06
N ALA A 40 2.52 4.84 -15.67
CA ALA A 40 2.77 3.73 -16.60
C ALA A 40 1.46 3.18 -17.21
N LEU A 41 0.39 3.09 -16.41
CA LEU A 41 -0.95 2.72 -16.89
C LEU A 41 -1.49 3.75 -17.89
N ASP A 42 -1.37 5.04 -17.58
CA ASP A 42 -1.90 6.13 -18.40
C ASP A 42 -1.12 6.31 -19.71
N ALA A 43 0.19 6.04 -19.69
CA ALA A 43 1.04 6.03 -20.88
C ALA A 43 0.76 4.85 -21.81
N GLY A 44 0.19 3.76 -21.27
CA GLY A 44 -0.03 2.52 -22.02
C GLY A 44 1.25 1.73 -22.29
N ASP A 45 2.31 2.01 -21.53
CA ASP A 45 3.62 1.34 -21.66
C ASP A 45 3.56 -0.14 -21.24
N VAL A 46 2.54 -0.51 -20.48
CA VAL A 46 2.35 -1.83 -19.89
C VAL A 46 0.92 -2.32 -20.10
N GLU A 47 0.72 -3.64 -20.07
CA GLU A 47 -0.62 -4.21 -20.14
C GLU A 47 -1.50 -3.68 -19.00
N VAL A 48 -2.67 -3.13 -19.35
CA VAL A 48 -3.64 -2.54 -18.41
C VAL A 48 -3.96 -3.47 -17.25
N ARG A 49 -4.03 -4.79 -17.50
CA ARG A 49 -4.31 -5.79 -16.46
C ARG A 49 -3.18 -5.85 -15.43
N ILE A 50 -1.94 -5.90 -15.89
CA ILE A 50 -0.73 -5.96 -15.05
C ILE A 50 -0.58 -4.67 -14.24
N ALA A 51 -0.75 -3.51 -14.86
CA ALA A 51 -0.66 -2.23 -14.17
C ALA A 51 -1.72 -2.07 -13.08
N LYS A 52 -2.97 -2.47 -13.36
CA LYS A 52 -4.04 -2.49 -12.35
C LYS A 52 -3.75 -3.47 -11.21
N MET A 53 -3.22 -4.65 -11.52
CA MET A 53 -2.81 -5.61 -10.49
C MET A 53 -1.73 -5.01 -9.57
N ALA A 54 -0.69 -4.41 -10.15
CA ALA A 54 0.39 -3.77 -9.38
C ALA A 54 -0.13 -2.65 -8.47
N ILE A 55 -1.03 -1.80 -8.97
CA ILE A 55 -1.66 -0.74 -8.19
C ILE A 55 -2.45 -1.31 -7.01
N GLU A 56 -3.24 -2.36 -7.22
CA GLU A 56 -4.05 -2.98 -6.17
C GLU A 56 -3.18 -3.71 -5.13
N GLU A 57 -2.10 -4.38 -5.55
CA GLU A 57 -1.14 -5.02 -4.66
C GLU A 57 -0.48 -4.00 -3.72
N VAL A 58 -0.04 -2.87 -4.27
CA VAL A 58 0.55 -1.76 -3.51
C VAL A 58 -0.47 -1.17 -2.52
N LYS A 59 -1.74 -1.01 -2.93
CA LYS A 59 -2.82 -0.57 -2.03
C LYS A 59 -3.12 -1.58 -0.94
N ALA A 60 -3.13 -2.87 -1.24
CA ALA A 60 -3.34 -3.93 -0.27
C ALA A 60 -2.21 -3.95 0.78
N GLY A 61 -0.96 -3.81 0.34
CA GLY A 61 0.20 -3.68 1.23
C GLY A 61 0.12 -2.46 2.15
N MET A 62 -0.37 -1.32 1.65
CA MET A 62 -0.65 -0.15 2.49
C MET A 62 -1.75 -0.45 3.53
N ALA A 63 -2.88 -0.99 3.10
CA ALA A 63 -4.04 -1.29 3.95
C ALA A 63 -3.66 -2.25 5.09
N SER A 64 -2.85 -3.28 4.79
CA SER A 64 -2.36 -4.25 5.78
C SER A 64 -1.60 -3.57 6.92
N ARG A 65 -0.82 -2.51 6.66
CA ARG A 65 -0.11 -1.79 7.73
C ARG A 65 -1.02 -0.98 8.63
N TYR A 66 -2.13 -0.45 8.12
CA TYR A 66 -3.12 0.23 8.97
C TYR A 66 -3.82 -0.77 9.91
N THR A 67 -3.99 -2.02 9.49
CA THR A 67 -4.57 -3.08 10.33
C THR A 67 -3.57 -3.68 11.32
N SER A 68 -2.28 -3.71 10.98
CA SER A 68 -1.20 -4.22 11.83
C SER A 68 -0.56 -3.16 12.73
N GLY A 69 -1.01 -1.90 12.66
CA GLY A 69 -0.58 -0.80 13.53
C GLY A 69 -1.05 -0.90 14.99
N ILE A 70 -1.79 -1.94 15.36
CA ILE A 70 -2.08 -2.30 16.75
C ILE A 70 -1.41 -3.65 17.02
N SER A 71 -0.10 -3.64 17.24
CA SER A 71 0.59 -4.71 17.97
C SER A 71 1.11 -4.10 19.25
N ILE A 72 0.43 -4.42 20.35
CA ILE A 72 0.90 -4.18 21.71
C ILE A 72 1.82 -5.35 22.04
N ASP A 73 3.11 -5.22 21.78
CA ASP A 73 4.14 -6.12 22.30
C ASP A 73 5.08 -5.38 23.26
N ASN A 74 4.53 -4.85 24.36
CA ASN A 74 5.34 -4.61 25.55
C ASN A 74 4.46 -4.74 26.81
N PRO A 75 4.70 -5.71 27.71
CA PRO A 75 3.88 -5.90 28.91
C PRO A 75 4.11 -4.85 30.02
N ASN A 76 4.74 -3.70 29.75
CA ASN A 76 5.13 -2.76 30.81
C ASN A 76 4.66 -1.30 30.63
N ASP A 77 3.90 -0.96 29.58
CA ASP A 77 3.38 0.39 29.45
C ASP A 77 1.93 0.48 29.93
N THR A 78 1.80 1.15 31.07
CA THR A 78 0.54 1.43 31.77
C THR A 78 -0.48 2.05 30.82
N ILE A 79 -1.56 1.30 30.57
CA ILE A 79 -2.70 1.71 29.76
C ILE A 79 -3.30 2.98 30.37
N ARG A 80 -3.06 4.13 29.75
CA ARG A 80 -3.77 5.36 30.10
C ARG A 80 -5.14 5.37 29.43
N LEU A 81 -6.12 4.80 30.12
CA LEU A 81 -7.54 4.88 29.79
C LEU A 81 -7.96 6.36 29.68
N SER A 82 -8.31 6.79 28.48
CA SER A 82 -9.13 7.97 28.21
C SER A 82 -10.25 7.46 27.29
N GLY A 83 -11.33 6.90 27.81
CA GLY A 83 -12.42 7.67 28.39
C GLY A 83 -13.56 7.72 27.37
N THR A 84 -14.30 6.62 27.25
CA THR A 84 -15.59 6.60 26.52
C THR A 84 -16.62 7.35 27.35
N SER A 85 -17.12 8.47 26.83
CA SER A 85 -18.39 9.05 27.25
C SER A 85 -19.00 9.87 26.12
N CYS A 86 -19.92 9.25 25.38
CA CYS A 86 -20.92 9.94 24.59
C CYS A 86 -22.28 9.46 25.11
N SER A 87 -22.91 10.31 25.91
CA SER A 87 -24.11 10.04 26.70
C SER A 87 -25.38 10.08 25.84
N SER A 88 -26.26 9.09 26.03
CA SER A 88 -27.66 9.15 25.61
C SER A 88 -28.43 10.17 26.45
N THR A 89 -29.11 11.14 25.82
CA THR A 89 -30.10 12.00 26.48
C THR A 89 -31.47 11.76 25.84
N LYS A 90 -32.39 11.21 26.63
CA LYS A 90 -33.84 11.23 26.35
C LYS A 90 -34.44 12.34 27.23
N HIS A 91 -35.30 13.15 26.63
CA HIS A 91 -36.27 14.00 27.33
C HIS A 91 -37.64 13.77 26.70
#